data_AF-A0AAW5L805-F1
#
_entry.id   AF-A0AAW5L805-F1
#
_cell.length_a   1.000
_cell.length_b   1.000
_cell.length_c   1.000
_cell.angle_alpha   90.00
_cell.angle_beta   90.00
_cell.angle_gamma   90.00
#
_symmetry.space_group_name_H-M   'P 1'
#
loop_
_entity.id
_entity.type
_entity.pdbx_description
1 polymer ?
#
loop_
_entity_poly.entity_id
_entity_poly.type
_entity_poly.pdbx_seq_one_letter_code
_entity_poly.pdbx_strand_id
1 'polypeptide(L)'
;MNCPYCATPIQVDKDGIVQEICEFCGGRIREQQTGVLQLCQNGERFEFRKLQQHIFLECIHQSVEELKQYHTYDLYVLLKEVREARSQTYYGLQLLNKASQTERTLQVTANETGGEYEYYTRKAWVIENILLERQGFFPEKVTARVLEYMGEQIRKSKKKTMRISKERRPQKKEVCG
;
A
#
# COMPACT_ATOMS: atom_id res chain seq x y z
N MET A 1 21.14 -14.32 -10.76
CA MET A 1 20.09 -13.75 -9.88
C MET A 1 20.60 -12.42 -9.37
N ASN A 2 19.75 -11.41 -9.29
CA ASN A 2 20.21 -10.04 -9.04
C ASN A 2 19.53 -9.46 -7.80
N CYS A 3 20.19 -8.49 -7.18
CA CYS A 3 19.69 -7.73 -6.04
C CYS A 3 18.36 -7.06 -6.41
N PRO A 4 17.29 -7.19 -5.60
CA PRO A 4 15.98 -6.64 -5.92
C PRO A 4 15.96 -5.10 -5.94
N TYR A 5 16.96 -4.45 -5.31
CA TYR A 5 17.08 -2.99 -5.23
C TYR A 5 17.90 -2.38 -6.36
N CYS A 6 19.12 -2.91 -6.58
CA CYS A 6 20.11 -2.29 -7.48
C CYS A 6 20.45 -3.14 -8.72
N ALA A 7 19.87 -4.34 -8.83
CA ALA A 7 20.14 -5.32 -9.88
C ALA A 7 21.61 -5.79 -10.00
N THR A 8 22.46 -5.51 -9.01
CA THR A 8 23.80 -6.12 -8.91
C THR A 8 23.67 -7.65 -8.81
N PRO A 9 24.48 -8.43 -9.55
CA PRO A 9 24.51 -9.88 -9.42
C PRO A 9 24.77 -10.31 -7.97
N ILE A 10 23.96 -11.25 -7.47
CA ILE A 10 24.12 -11.82 -6.13
C ILE A 10 25.02 -13.05 -6.21
N GLN A 11 25.98 -13.14 -5.30
CA GLN A 11 26.88 -14.28 -5.21
C GLN A 11 26.16 -15.46 -4.55
N VAL A 12 26.46 -16.66 -5.05
CA VAL A 12 26.04 -17.94 -4.47
C VAL A 12 27.30 -18.77 -4.30
N ASP A 13 27.55 -19.27 -3.10
CA ASP A 13 28.74 -20.06 -2.83
C ASP A 13 28.61 -21.51 -3.34
N LYS A 14 29.65 -22.31 -3.11
CA LYS A 14 29.74 -23.70 -3.59
C LYS A 14 28.70 -24.62 -2.94
N ASP A 15 28.21 -24.27 -1.76
CA ASP A 15 27.21 -25.02 -1.01
C ASP A 15 25.78 -24.55 -1.35
N GLY A 16 25.64 -23.60 -2.27
CA GLY A 16 24.36 -23.04 -2.70
C GLY A 16 23.81 -21.95 -1.76
N ILE A 17 24.62 -21.45 -0.83
CA ILE A 17 24.21 -20.39 0.09
C ILE A 17 24.27 -19.06 -0.64
N VAL A 18 23.14 -18.35 -0.62
CA VAL A 18 22.97 -17.03 -1.25
C VAL A 18 23.50 -15.96 -0.30
N GLN A 19 24.26 -15.01 -0.84
CA GLN A 19 24.65 -13.80 -0.13
C GLN A 19 23.45 -13.09 0.50
N GLU A 20 23.50 -12.85 1.81
CA GLU A 20 22.37 -12.30 2.59
C GLU A 20 22.24 -10.77 2.47
N ILE A 21 23.34 -10.06 2.21
CA ILE A 21 23.39 -8.59 2.06
C ILE A 21 24.13 -8.25 0.78
N CYS A 22 23.50 -7.47 -0.10
CA CYS A 22 24.15 -6.97 -1.31
C CYS A 22 25.32 -6.05 -0.97
N GLU A 23 26.52 -6.39 -1.42
CA GLU A 23 27.74 -5.59 -1.22
C GLU A 23 27.68 -4.18 -1.83
N PHE A 24 26.87 -3.98 -2.87
CA PHE A 24 26.78 -2.67 -3.53
C PHE A 24 25.84 -1.70 -2.80
N CYS A 25 24.61 -2.11 -2.49
CA CYS A 25 23.59 -1.21 -1.93
C CYS A 25 23.24 -1.49 -0.46
N GLY A 26 23.85 -2.49 0.17
CA GLY A 26 23.53 -2.90 1.54
C GLY A 26 22.14 -3.53 1.71
N GLY A 27 21.42 -3.81 0.62
CA GLY A 27 20.08 -4.37 0.65
C GLY A 27 20.09 -5.82 1.12
N ARG A 28 19.22 -6.15 2.08
CA ARG A 28 18.99 -7.55 2.50
C ARG A 28 18.31 -8.32 1.38
N ILE A 29 18.82 -9.51 1.08
CA ILE A 29 18.30 -10.39 0.03
C ILE A 29 17.19 -11.29 0.56
N ARG A 30 17.21 -11.59 1.86
CA ARG A 30 16.16 -12.37 2.52
C ARG A 30 15.26 -11.47 3.34
N GLU A 31 13.95 -11.65 3.19
CA GLU A 31 12.98 -11.00 4.05
C GLU A 31 13.05 -11.57 5.47
N GLN A 32 13.15 -10.71 6.48
CA GLN A 32 13.37 -11.15 7.86
C GLN A 32 12.17 -11.90 8.46
N GLN A 33 10.95 -11.54 8.05
CA GLN A 33 9.73 -12.12 8.64
C GLN A 33 9.42 -13.50 8.06
N THR A 34 9.54 -13.67 6.74
CA THR A 34 9.15 -14.91 6.06
C THR A 34 10.34 -15.82 5.73
N GLY A 35 11.56 -15.30 5.77
CA GLY A 35 12.77 -16.01 5.33
C GLY A 35 12.84 -16.20 3.80
N VAL A 36 11.92 -15.61 3.04
CA VAL A 36 11.85 -15.77 1.58
C VAL A 36 12.96 -14.95 0.90
N LEU A 37 13.60 -15.56 -0.10
CA LEU A 37 14.58 -14.87 -0.94
C LEU A 37 13.88 -13.88 -1.88
N GLN A 38 14.33 -12.63 -1.84
CA GLN A 38 13.91 -11.53 -2.70
C GLN A 38 14.96 -11.33 -3.78
N LEU A 39 14.71 -11.87 -4.96
CA LEU A 39 15.63 -11.83 -6.09
C LEU A 39 14.91 -11.35 -7.34
N CYS A 40 15.59 -10.56 -8.18
CA CYS A 40 15.07 -10.17 -9.48
C CYS A 40 15.88 -10.81 -10.61
N GLN A 41 15.24 -10.89 -11.78
CA GLN A 41 15.85 -11.36 -13.02
C GLN A 41 15.74 -10.27 -14.09
N ASN A 42 16.67 -10.24 -15.05
CA ASN A 42 16.59 -9.41 -16.24
C ASN A 42 16.35 -7.90 -16.00
N GLY A 43 16.77 -7.39 -14.84
CA GLY A 43 16.58 -5.98 -14.45
C GLY A 43 15.13 -5.59 -14.14
N GLU A 44 14.24 -6.55 -13.93
CA GLU A 44 12.86 -6.31 -13.52
C GLU A 44 12.78 -5.65 -12.13
N ARG A 45 11.69 -4.92 -11.89
CA ARG A 45 11.42 -4.32 -10.58
C ARG A 45 10.82 -5.38 -9.67
N PHE A 46 11.47 -5.61 -8.54
CA PHE A 46 10.96 -6.51 -7.53
C PHE A 46 9.69 -5.94 -6.88
N GLU A 47 8.69 -6.80 -6.68
CA GLU A 47 7.44 -6.46 -6.01
C GLU A 47 7.55 -6.85 -4.54
N PHE A 48 7.97 -5.90 -3.69
CA PHE A 48 8.15 -6.13 -2.25
C PHE A 48 6.85 -6.42 -1.51
N ARG A 49 5.74 -5.87 -2.00
CA ARG A 49 4.40 -6.05 -1.43
C ARG A 49 3.46 -6.33 -2.57
N LYS A 50 2.77 -7.47 -2.55
CA LYS A 50 1.81 -7.82 -3.59
C LYS A 50 0.57 -6.93 -3.46
N LEU A 51 0.15 -6.37 -4.58
CA LEU A 51 -1.15 -5.73 -4.68
C LEU A 51 -2.25 -6.78 -4.46
N GLN A 52 -3.16 -6.52 -3.54
CA GLN A 52 -4.33 -7.39 -3.36
C GLN A 52 -5.31 -7.19 -4.52
N GLN A 53 -5.93 -8.28 -4.97
CA GLN A 53 -6.94 -8.20 -6.04
C GLN A 53 -8.25 -7.60 -5.54
N HIS A 54 -8.58 -7.84 -4.28
CA HIS A 54 -9.84 -7.43 -3.67
C HIS A 54 -9.57 -6.83 -2.29
N ILE A 55 -9.92 -5.56 -2.12
CA ILE A 55 -9.88 -4.85 -0.85
C ILE A 55 -11.31 -4.43 -0.54
N PHE A 56 -11.82 -4.92 0.58
CA PHE A 56 -13.16 -4.62 1.07
C PHE A 56 -13.07 -3.99 2.46
N LEU A 57 -14.16 -3.35 2.90
CA LEU A 57 -14.20 -2.65 4.18
C LEU A 57 -13.87 -3.58 5.36
N GLU A 58 -14.25 -4.86 5.28
CA GLU A 58 -14.03 -5.86 6.31
C GLU A 58 -12.53 -6.10 6.60
N CYS A 59 -11.65 -5.77 5.65
CA CYS A 59 -10.21 -5.82 5.86
C CYS A 59 -9.75 -4.91 7.02
N ILE A 60 -10.52 -3.88 7.40
CA ILE A 60 -10.18 -3.04 8.58
C ILE A 60 -10.14 -3.85 9.87
N HIS A 61 -10.79 -5.02 9.94
CA HIS A 61 -10.82 -5.86 11.13
C HIS A 61 -9.46 -6.53 11.41
N GLN A 62 -8.60 -6.63 10.41
CA GLN A 62 -7.27 -7.23 10.53
C GLN A 62 -6.39 -6.50 11.54
N SER A 63 -5.39 -7.24 12.02
CA SER A 63 -4.38 -6.72 12.94
C SER A 63 -3.48 -5.68 12.26
N VAL A 64 -2.83 -4.84 13.07
CA VAL A 64 -1.86 -3.86 12.56
C VAL A 64 -0.76 -4.56 11.76
N GLU A 65 -0.27 -5.71 12.23
CA GLU A 65 0.81 -6.45 11.55
C GLU A 65 0.39 -7.01 10.19
N GLU A 66 -0.86 -7.47 10.04
CA GLU A 66 -1.40 -7.89 8.74
C GLU A 66 -1.59 -6.70 7.79
N LEU A 67 -2.18 -5.61 8.26
CA LEU A 67 -2.32 -4.37 7.48
C LEU A 67 -0.95 -3.81 7.09
N LYS A 68 0.06 -3.96 7.96
CA LYS A 68 1.45 -3.62 7.67
C LYS A 68 2.06 -4.47 6.57
N GLN A 69 1.42 -5.55 6.07
CA GLN A 69 1.84 -6.28 4.87
C GLN A 69 1.21 -5.78 3.58
N TYR A 70 0.08 -5.07 3.66
CA TYR A 70 -0.67 -4.61 2.47
C TYR A 70 0.17 -3.68 1.60
N HIS A 71 -0.09 -3.65 0.29
CA HIS A 71 0.51 -2.63 -0.56
C HIS A 71 -0.01 -1.24 -0.15
N THR A 72 0.80 -0.18 -0.31
CA THR A 72 0.39 1.19 0.07
C THR A 72 -0.86 1.66 -0.68
N TYR A 73 -1.01 1.22 -1.93
CA TYR A 73 -2.25 1.42 -2.69
C TYR A 73 -3.47 0.79 -2.02
N ASP A 74 -3.35 -0.45 -1.55
CA ASP A 74 -4.43 -1.18 -0.90
C ASP A 74 -4.84 -0.49 0.40
N LEU A 75 -3.87 0.04 1.15
CA LEU A 75 -4.13 0.88 2.33
C LEU A 75 -4.88 2.17 1.97
N TYR A 76 -4.63 2.77 0.81
CA TYR A 76 -5.38 3.94 0.37
C TYR A 76 -6.82 3.58 -0.02
N VAL A 77 -7.02 2.46 -0.71
CA VAL A 77 -8.37 1.95 -1.00
C VAL A 77 -9.12 1.73 0.30
N LEU A 78 -8.52 1.01 1.25
CA LEU A 78 -9.13 0.74 2.55
C LEU A 78 -9.39 2.03 3.36
N LEU A 79 -8.48 3.01 3.28
CA LEU A 79 -8.65 4.33 3.91
C LEU A 79 -9.83 5.10 3.32
N LYS A 80 -10.07 5.00 2.01
CA LYS A 80 -11.27 5.57 1.38
C LYS A 80 -12.53 4.93 1.96
N GLU A 81 -12.60 3.60 1.93
CA GLU A 81 -13.79 2.86 2.38
C GLU A 81 -14.13 3.13 3.85
N VAL A 82 -13.14 3.11 4.75
CA VAL A 82 -13.37 3.36 6.18
C VAL A 82 -13.79 4.82 6.46
N ARG A 83 -13.27 5.79 5.70
CA ARG A 83 -13.67 7.20 5.83
C ARG A 83 -15.08 7.44 5.30
N GLU A 84 -15.48 6.71 4.26
CA GLU A 84 -16.83 6.72 3.71
C GLU A 84 -17.82 6.14 4.73
N ALA A 85 -17.53 4.96 5.28
CA ALA A 85 -18.31 4.35 6.36
C ALA A 85 -18.44 5.26 7.59
N ARG A 86 -17.33 5.88 8.04
CA ARG A 86 -17.34 6.87 9.13
C ARG A 86 -18.24 8.07 8.82
N SER A 87 -18.22 8.57 7.59
CA SER A 87 -19.03 9.73 7.20
C SER A 87 -20.52 9.38 7.18
N GLN A 88 -20.86 8.18 6.72
CA GLN A 88 -22.24 7.67 6.72
C GLN A 88 -22.75 7.47 8.15
N THR A 89 -21.98 6.84 9.04
CA THR A 89 -22.37 6.65 10.44
C THR A 89 -22.47 7.98 11.19
N TYR A 90 -21.59 8.94 10.90
CA TYR A 90 -21.70 10.29 11.47
C TYR A 90 -22.99 11.01 11.06
N TYR A 91 -23.37 10.93 9.77
CA TYR A 91 -24.62 11.50 9.30
C TYR A 91 -25.85 10.82 9.95
N GLY A 92 -25.83 9.49 10.04
CA GLY A 92 -26.87 8.72 10.74
C GLY A 92 -26.98 9.12 12.21
N LEU A 93 -25.85 9.25 12.90
CA LEU A 93 -25.79 9.70 14.29
C LEU A 93 -26.39 11.10 14.47
N GLN A 94 -26.07 12.05 13.57
CA GLN A 94 -26.65 13.39 13.62
C GLN A 94 -28.17 13.38 13.44
N LEU A 95 -28.68 12.54 12.52
CA LEU A 95 -30.11 12.41 12.27
C LEU A 95 -30.83 11.80 13.50
N LEU A 96 -30.29 10.72 14.05
CA LEU A 96 -30.84 10.03 15.21
C LEU A 96 -30.81 10.91 16.46
N ASN A 97 -29.74 11.68 16.67
CA ASN A 97 -29.66 12.63 17.79
C ASN A 97 -30.70 13.75 17.71
N LYS A 98 -31.11 14.16 16.50
CA LYS A 98 -32.21 15.11 16.34
C LYS A 98 -33.56 14.45 16.61
N ALA A 99 -33.77 13.24 16.10
CA ALA A 99 -35.02 12.51 16.28
C ALA A 99 -35.25 12.06 17.73
N SER A 100 -34.19 11.70 18.47
CA SER A 100 -34.27 11.25 19.86
C SER A 100 -34.67 12.35 20.86
N GLN A 101 -34.53 13.63 20.47
CA GLN A 101 -35.09 14.76 21.22
C GLN A 101 -36.62 14.76 21.22
N THR A 102 -37.23 14.13 20.21
CA THR A 102 -38.69 14.01 20.06
C THR A 102 -39.18 12.62 20.48
N GLU A 103 -38.40 11.56 20.25
CA GLU A 103 -38.75 10.17 20.57
C GLU A 103 -37.65 9.44 21.36
N ARG A 104 -37.87 9.23 22.66
CA ARG A 104 -36.91 8.55 23.56
C ARG A 104 -36.59 7.11 23.18
N THR A 105 -37.46 6.43 22.43
CA THR A 105 -37.27 5.06 21.94
C THR A 105 -36.07 4.95 20.99
N LEU A 106 -35.67 6.04 20.33
CA LEU A 106 -34.54 6.07 19.40
C LEU A 106 -33.17 6.18 20.09
N GLN A 107 -33.13 6.28 21.42
CA GLN A 107 -31.90 6.50 22.17
C GLN A 107 -30.96 5.29 22.15
N VAL A 108 -31.50 4.07 22.13
CA VAL A 108 -30.69 2.84 21.99
C VAL A 108 -29.99 2.81 20.63
N THR A 109 -30.74 3.06 19.56
CA THR A 109 -30.20 3.12 18.19
C THR A 109 -29.16 4.23 18.03
N ALA A 110 -29.38 5.40 18.63
CA ALA A 110 -28.40 6.49 18.62
C ALA A 110 -27.07 6.10 19.30
N ASN A 111 -27.13 5.36 20.41
CA ASN A 111 -25.93 4.87 21.11
C ASN A 111 -25.17 3.83 20.27
N GLU A 112 -25.88 2.89 19.62
CA GLU A 112 -25.28 1.90 18.72
C GLU A 112 -24.55 2.58 17.55
N THR A 113 -25.21 3.53 16.87
CA THR A 113 -24.60 4.31 15.78
C THR A 113 -23.39 5.14 16.27
N GLY A 114 -23.44 5.64 17.51
CA GLY A 114 -22.31 6.30 18.15
C GLY A 114 -21.10 5.37 18.31
N GLY A 115 -21.33 4.12 18.71
CA GLY A 115 -20.30 3.08 18.79
C GLY A 115 -19.69 2.74 17.42
N GLU A 116 -20.50 2.65 16.37
CA GLU A 116 -19.99 2.44 15.01
C GLU A 116 -19.15 3.61 14.50
N TYR A 117 -19.57 4.85 14.77
CA TYR A 117 -18.79 6.04 14.42
C TYR A 117 -17.42 6.05 15.11
N GLU A 118 -17.38 5.74 16.42
CA GLU A 118 -16.12 5.60 17.16
C GLU A 118 -15.25 4.49 16.56
N TYR A 119 -15.86 3.34 16.25
CA TYR A 119 -15.18 2.20 15.67
C TYR A 119 -14.46 2.55 14.35
N TYR A 120 -15.20 3.11 13.38
CA TYR A 120 -14.62 3.50 12.09
C TYR A 120 -13.59 4.63 12.23
N THR A 121 -13.77 5.54 13.19
CA THR A 121 -12.78 6.58 13.49
C THR A 121 -11.45 5.98 13.95
N ARG A 122 -11.50 5.03 14.90
CA ARG A 122 -10.28 4.34 15.37
C ARG A 122 -9.64 3.50 14.26
N LYS A 123 -10.43 2.82 13.45
CA LYS A 123 -9.90 2.02 12.32
C LYS A 123 -9.27 2.88 11.22
N ALA A 124 -9.84 4.05 10.91
CA ALA A 124 -9.21 5.01 10.01
C ALA A 124 -7.85 5.47 10.57
N TRP A 125 -7.79 5.78 11.87
CA TRP A 125 -6.58 6.21 12.57
C TRP A 125 -5.46 5.17 12.50
N VAL A 126 -5.78 3.88 12.62
CA VAL A 126 -4.81 2.78 12.47
C VAL A 126 -4.16 2.82 11.08
N ILE A 127 -4.97 2.92 10.02
CA ILE A 127 -4.46 2.95 8.64
C ILE A 127 -3.62 4.21 8.39
N GLU A 128 -4.07 5.36 8.88
CA GLU A 128 -3.34 6.63 8.80
C GLU A 128 -1.95 6.53 9.43
N ASN A 129 -1.81 5.89 10.60
CA ASN A 129 -0.51 5.70 11.24
C ASN A 129 0.40 4.72 10.49
N ILE A 130 -0.14 3.66 9.90
CA ILE A 130 0.66 2.77 9.03
C ILE A 130 1.19 3.54 7.82
N LEU A 131 0.40 4.45 7.25
CA LEU A 131 0.84 5.30 6.15
C LEU A 131 1.90 6.33 6.60
N LEU A 132 1.73 6.94 7.77
CA LEU A 132 2.76 7.82 8.36
C LEU A 132 4.08 7.07 8.57
N GLU A 133 4.03 5.86 9.13
CA GLU A 133 5.21 5.02 9.34
C GLU A 133 5.94 4.71 8.03
N ARG A 134 5.21 4.48 6.93
CA ARG A 134 5.79 4.06 5.65
C ARG A 134 6.38 5.20 4.81
N GLN A 135 5.74 6.37 4.81
CA GLN A 135 6.05 7.43 3.85
C GLN A 135 5.99 8.84 4.46
N GLY A 136 5.70 8.97 5.76
CA GLY A 136 5.67 10.25 6.47
C GLY A 136 4.42 11.12 6.22
N PHE A 137 3.45 10.65 5.43
CA PHE A 137 2.19 11.35 5.20
C PHE A 137 1.05 10.38 4.86
N PHE A 138 -0.19 10.86 4.94
CA PHE A 138 -1.34 10.25 4.27
C PHE A 138 -2.14 11.35 3.57
N PRO A 139 -2.85 11.04 2.48
CA PRO A 139 -3.65 12.02 1.77
C PRO A 139 -4.87 12.44 2.61
N GLU A 140 -5.14 13.75 2.69
CA GLU A 140 -6.35 14.29 3.31
C GLU A 140 -7.62 13.74 2.63
N LYS A 141 -7.59 13.62 1.30
CA LYS A 141 -8.69 13.07 0.49
C LYS A 141 -8.18 11.95 -0.42
N VAL A 142 -8.82 10.79 -0.35
CA VAL A 142 -8.61 9.68 -1.29
C VAL A 142 -9.78 9.64 -2.25
N THR A 143 -9.60 10.20 -3.45
CA THR A 143 -10.65 10.21 -4.49
C THR A 143 -10.41 9.09 -5.50
N ALA A 144 -11.45 8.72 -6.25
CA ALA A 144 -11.34 7.75 -7.34
C ALA A 144 -10.23 8.13 -8.35
N ARG A 145 -10.12 9.43 -8.68
CA ARG A 145 -9.07 9.96 -9.57
C ARG A 145 -7.65 9.77 -9.01
N VAL A 146 -7.47 9.93 -7.70
CA VAL A 146 -6.17 9.69 -7.04
C VAL A 146 -5.80 8.22 -7.12
N LEU A 147 -6.75 7.33 -6.84
CA LEU A 147 -6.54 5.88 -6.93
C LEU A 147 -6.24 5.46 -8.38
N GLU A 148 -7.02 5.91 -9.36
CA GLU A 148 -6.78 5.63 -10.77
C GLU A 148 -5.37 6.07 -11.21
N TYR A 149 -4.99 7.30 -10.87
CA TYR A 149 -3.65 7.81 -11.16
C TYR A 149 -2.56 6.93 -10.54
N MET A 150 -2.69 6.56 -9.26
CA MET A 150 -1.71 5.70 -8.59
C MET A 150 -1.64 4.31 -9.21
N GLY A 151 -2.77 3.70 -9.55
CA GLY A 151 -2.85 2.41 -10.24
C GLY A 151 -2.06 2.44 -11.56
N GLU A 152 -2.22 3.52 -12.33
CA GLU A 152 -1.47 3.69 -13.58
C GLU A 152 0.03 3.88 -13.32
N GLN A 153 0.42 4.66 -12.31
CA GLN A 153 1.83 4.81 -11.95
C GLN A 153 2.46 3.48 -11.49
N ILE A 154 1.74 2.65 -10.75
CA ILE A 154 2.18 1.31 -10.35
C ILE A 154 2.42 0.45 -11.59
N ARG A 155 1.46 0.42 -12.53
CA ARG A 155 1.55 -0.36 -13.77
C ARG A 155 2.73 0.10 -14.64
N LYS A 156 2.93 1.41 -14.79
CA LYS A 156 4.07 2.01 -15.52
C LYS A 156 5.40 1.68 -14.85
N SER A 157 5.49 1.82 -13.54
CA SER A 157 6.72 1.60 -12.78
C SER A 157 7.15 0.13 -12.81
N LYS A 158 6.20 -0.81 -12.70
CA LYS A 158 6.48 -2.26 -12.78
C LYS A 158 7.08 -2.66 -14.12
N LYS A 159 6.64 -2.04 -15.23
CA LYS A 159 7.16 -2.29 -16.59
C LYS A 159 8.54 -1.69 -16.84
N LYS A 160 9.03 -0.78 -15.99
CA LYS A 160 10.30 -0.09 -16.19
C LYS A 160 11.48 -0.94 -15.73
N THR A 161 12.11 -1.65 -16.67
CA THR A 161 13.34 -2.42 -16.40
C THR A 161 14.55 -1.52 -16.20
N MET A 162 15.51 -1.97 -15.39
CA MET A 162 16.81 -1.35 -15.28
C MET A 162 17.59 -1.53 -16.59
N ARG A 163 18.10 -0.42 -17.14
CA ARG A 163 18.98 -0.43 -18.32
C ARG A 163 20.23 0.38 -18.01
N ILE A 164 21.39 -0.27 -18.04
CA ILE A 164 22.69 0.37 -17.83
C ILE A 164 23.36 0.52 -19.18
N SER A 165 23.60 1.76 -19.61
CA SER A 165 24.37 2.07 -20.83
C SER A 165 25.75 2.55 -20.39
N LYS A 166 26.79 1.72 -20.57
CA LYS A 166 28.18 2.14 -20.32
C LYS A 166 28.80 2.86 -21.52
N GLU A 167 28.18 2.73 -22.68
CA GLU A 167 28.61 3.33 -23.94
C GLU A 167 27.69 4.47 -24.36
N ARG A 168 28.23 5.40 -25.16
CA ARG A 168 27.44 6.48 -25.79
C ARG A 168 26.37 5.84 -26.67
N ARG A 169 25.11 6.20 -26.43
CA ARG A 169 24.02 5.81 -27.34
C ARG A 169 24.35 6.35 -28.74
N PRO A 170 24.32 5.52 -29.80
CA PRO A 170 24.47 6.04 -31.15
C PRO A 170 23.39 7.10 -31.39
N GLN A 171 23.80 8.25 -31.94
CA GLN A 171 22.86 9.29 -32.33
C GLN A 171 21.84 8.67 -33.28
N LYS A 172 20.54 8.88 -33.02
CA LYS A 172 19.49 8.54 -33.99
C LYS A 172 19.86 9.27 -35.28
N LYS A 173 20.20 8.53 -36.34
CA LYS A 173 20.20 9.11 -37.69
C LYS A 173 18.78 9.61 -37.93
N GLU A 174 18.63 10.92 -38.09
CA GLU A 174 17.41 11.48 -38.65
C GLU A 174 17.21 10.80 -40.00
N VAL A 175 16.17 9.98 -40.11
CA VAL A 175 15.71 9.49 -41.39
C VAL A 175 14.97 10.67 -42.01
N CYS A 176 15.69 11.48 -42.79
CA CYS A 176 15.06 12.35 -43.76
C CYS A 176 14.50 11.43 -44.87
N GLY A 177 13.19 11.30 -44.91
CA GLY A 177 12.41 10.68 -45.98
C GLY A 177 11.11 11.45 -46.14
#